data_AF-A0A819PQZ9-F1
#
_entry.id   AF-A0A819PQZ9-F1
#
_cell.length_a   1.000
_cell.length_b   1.000
_cell.length_c   1.000
_cell.angle_alpha   90.00
_cell.angle_beta   90.00
_cell.angle_gamma   90.00
#
_symmetry.space_group_name_H-M   'P 1'
#
loop_
_entity.id
_entity.type
_entity.pdbx_description
1 polymer ?
#
loop_
_entity_poly.entity_id
_entity_poly.type
_entity_poly.pdbx_seq_one_letter_code
_entity_poly.pdbx_strand_id
1 'polypeptide(L)' 'PYLYKQTIKHVRQIISLLMDLFMSTDWKGLPEPTNADGRLCPYSCCVLAWSAATLIETLYDLIRS' A
#
# COMPACT_ATOMS: atom_id res chain seq x y z
N PRO A 1 -11.86 -22.48 -0.56
CA PRO A 1 -12.88 -21.39 -0.47
C PRO A 1 -12.71 -20.45 0.72
N TYR A 2 -12.56 -20.97 1.95
CA TYR A 2 -12.39 -20.17 3.17
C TYR A 2 -11.08 -19.37 3.20
N LEU A 3 -9.94 -20.06 2.97
CA LEU A 3 -8.62 -19.43 2.96
C LEU A 3 -8.55 -18.27 1.95
N TYR A 4 -9.07 -18.47 0.75
CA TYR A 4 -9.12 -17.43 -0.29
C TYR A 4 -9.86 -16.16 0.16
N LYS A 5 -11.06 -16.31 0.75
CA LYS A 5 -11.82 -15.17 1.29
C LYS A 5 -11.09 -14.47 2.43
N GLN A 6 -10.41 -15.24 3.28
CA GLN A 6 -9.61 -14.70 4.38
C GLN A 6 -8.40 -13.90 3.85
N THR A 7 -7.71 -14.41 2.83
CA THR A 7 -6.62 -13.70 2.17
C THR A 7 -7.10 -12.39 1.56
N ILE A 8 -8.20 -12.40 0.79
CA ILE A 8 -8.77 -11.16 0.22
C ILE A 8 -9.09 -10.14 1.32
N LYS A 9 -9.72 -10.58 2.42
CA LYS A 9 -10.02 -9.70 3.56
C LYS A 9 -8.74 -9.09 4.13
N HIS A 10 -7.69 -9.89 4.32
CA HIS A 10 -6.43 -9.42 4.85
C HIS A 10 -5.72 -8.42 3.92
N VAL A 11 -5.67 -8.73 2.63
CA VAL A 11 -5.07 -7.82 1.63
C VAL A 11 -5.82 -6.49 1.59
N ARG A 12 -7.17 -6.51 1.62
CA ARG A 12 -7.98 -5.28 1.69
C ARG A 12 -7.67 -4.44 2.93
N GLN A 13 -7.46 -5.06 4.08
CA GLN A 13 -7.08 -4.35 5.31
C GLN A 13 -5.72 -3.65 5.16
N ILE A 14 -4.73 -4.32 4.55
CA ILE A 14 -3.41 -3.72 4.29
C ILE A 14 -3.54 -2.55 3.32
N ILE A 15 -4.31 -2.71 2.25
CA ILE A 15 -4.53 -1.64 1.27
C ILE A 15 -5.21 -0.43 1.92
N SER A 16 -6.19 -0.63 2.81
CA SER A 16 -6.81 0.48 3.55
C SER A 16 -5.77 1.28 4.34
N LEU A 17 -4.83 0.63 5.02
CA LEU A 17 -3.75 1.31 5.73
C LEU A 17 -2.85 2.12 4.79
N LEU A 18 -2.52 1.57 3.61
CA LEU A 18 -1.73 2.28 2.60
C LEU A 18 -2.48 3.49 2.04
N MET A 19 -3.80 3.37 1.86
CA MET A 19 -4.64 4.48 1.42
C MET A 19 -4.74 5.57 2.48
N ASP A 20 -4.85 5.23 3.76
CA ASP A 20 -4.84 6.21 4.84
C ASP A 20 -3.49 6.97 4.87
N LEU A 21 -2.38 6.26 4.72
CA LEU A 21 -1.04 6.87 4.60
C LEU A 21 -0.98 7.82 3.39
N PHE A 22 -1.38 7.33 2.22
CA PHE A 22 -1.40 8.12 0.98
C PHE A 22 -2.23 9.41 1.13
N MET A 23 -3.39 9.32 1.80
CA MET A 23 -4.25 10.47 2.03
C MET A 23 -3.69 11.43 3.08
N SER A 24 -2.90 10.93 4.03
CA SER A 24 -2.26 11.75 5.07
C SER A 24 -1.05 12.55 4.60
N THR A 25 -0.35 12.10 3.54
CA THR A 25 0.85 12.80 3.04
C THR A 25 0.48 13.98 2.14
N ASP A 26 1.30 15.03 2.19
CA ASP A 26 1.12 16.22 1.33
C ASP A 26 1.25 15.89 -0.15
N TRP A 27 2.18 14.97 -0.45
CA TRP A 27 2.54 14.60 -1.81
C TRP A 27 1.60 13.58 -2.44
N LYS A 28 0.62 13.05 -1.69
CA LYS A 28 -0.28 11.97 -2.14
C LYS A 28 0.52 10.87 -2.80
N GLY A 29 1.47 10.33 -2.04
CA GLY A 29 2.39 9.31 -2.51
C GLY A 29 2.79 8.35 -1.40
N LEU A 30 3.31 7.20 -1.83
CA LEU A 30 3.87 6.19 -0.95
C LEU A 30 5.39 6.32 -0.91
N PRO A 31 6.01 6.30 0.28
CA PRO A 31 7.45 6.43 0.43
C PRO A 31 8.21 5.16 -0.02
N GLU A 32 9.52 5.29 -0.20
CA GLU A 32 10.48 4.18 -0.38
C GLU A 32 10.58 3.33 0.90
N PRO A 33 11.36 2.22 0.95
CA PRO A 33 11.31 1.34 2.11
C PRO A 33 11.54 2.14 3.39
N THR A 34 10.57 1.99 4.28
CA THR A 34 10.61 2.57 5.61
C THR A 34 11.69 1.87 6.42
N ASN A 35 12.22 2.55 7.42
CA ASN A 35 13.01 1.91 8.46
C ASN A 35 12.16 0.85 9.20
N ALA A 36 12.80 0.07 10.06
CA ALA A 36 12.10 -0.95 10.86
C ALA A 36 10.84 -0.38 11.53
N ASP A 37 9.78 -1.20 11.58
CA ASP A 37 8.47 -0.88 12.13
C ASP A 37 7.72 0.27 11.42
N GLY A 38 8.00 0.51 10.13
CA GLY A 38 7.31 1.55 9.36
C GLY A 38 7.80 2.97 9.64
N ARG A 39 8.95 3.13 10.33
CA ARG A 39 9.50 4.45 10.64
C ARG A 39 9.95 5.18 9.37
N LEU A 40 9.71 6.50 9.33
CA LEU A 40 10.17 7.35 8.23
C LEU A 40 11.69 7.22 8.04
N CYS A 41 12.11 7.06 6.79
CA CYS A 41 13.52 7.14 6.41
C CYS A 41 13.78 8.53 5.78
N PRO A 42 14.57 9.41 6.42
CA PRO A 42 14.80 10.76 5.89
C PRO A 42 15.59 10.78 4.58
N TYR A 43 16.27 9.68 4.24
CA TYR A 43 17.00 9.51 2.99
C TYR A 43 16.17 8.85 1.88
N SER A 44 14.94 8.42 2.19
CA SER A 44 14.04 7.80 1.22
C SER A 44 13.29 8.85 0.41
N CYS A 45 12.95 8.52 -0.83
CA CYS A 45 12.02 9.35 -1.57
C CYS A 45 10.60 9.28 -0.95
N CYS A 46 9.96 10.43 -0.78
CA CYS A 46 8.62 10.53 -0.19
C CYS A 46 7.49 10.03 -1.13
N VAL A 47 7.78 9.92 -2.43
CA VAL A 47 6.86 9.43 -3.46
C VAL A 47 7.61 8.59 -4.49
N LEU A 48 7.23 7.33 -4.68
CA LEU A 48 7.74 6.54 -5.81
C LEU A 48 6.66 5.88 -6.65
N ALA A 49 6.87 5.96 -7.96
CA ALA A 49 5.97 5.40 -8.96
C ALA A 49 5.80 3.88 -8.82
N TRP A 50 6.85 3.13 -8.49
CA TRP A 50 6.78 1.66 -8.38
C TRP A 50 5.88 1.16 -7.25
N SER A 51 5.82 1.88 -6.11
CA SER A 51 5.03 1.51 -4.93
C SER A 51 3.56 1.80 -5.20
N ALA A 52 3.28 2.91 -5.89
CA ALA A 52 1.93 3.24 -6.32
C ALA A 52 1.44 2.29 -7.43
N ALA A 53 2.28 1.97 -8.42
CA ALA A 53 1.93 1.06 -9.52
C ALA A 53 1.55 -0.33 -9.01
N THR A 54 2.36 -0.92 -8.13
CA THR A 54 2.08 -2.25 -7.54
C THR A 54 0.81 -2.27 -6.69
N LEU A 55 0.52 -1.17 -5.97
CA LEU A 55 -0.76 -1.02 -5.25
C LEU A 55 -1.96 -0.98 -6.20
N ILE A 56 -1.85 -0.22 -7.30
CA ILE A 56 -2.90 -0.09 -8.32
C ILE A 56 -3.15 -1.45 -9.00
N GLU A 57 -2.09 -2.19 -9.36
CA GLU A 57 -2.20 -3.53 -9.94
C GLU A 57 -2.95 -4.48 -9.00
N THR A 58 -2.57 -4.50 -7.72
CA THR A 58 -3.24 -5.33 -6.71
C THR A 58 -4.73 -4.97 -6.56
N LEU A 59 -5.05 -3.67 -6.55
CA LEU A 59 -6.43 -3.19 -6.50
C LEU A 59 -7.23 -3.62 -7.73
N TYR A 60 -6.63 -3.52 -8.92
CA TYR A 60 -7.26 -3.92 -10.18
C TYR A 60 -7.60 -5.41 -10.17
N ASP A 61 -6.67 -6.26 -9.72
CA ASP A 61 -6.90 -7.70 -9.61
C ASP A 61 -8.01 -8.03 -8.60
N LEU A 62 -8.04 -7.36 -7.45
CA LEU A 62 -9.07 -7.57 -6.40
C LEU A 62 -10.46 -7.10 -6.80
N ILE A 63 -10.57 -6.13 -7.71
CA ILE A 63 -11.85 -5.65 -8.25
C ILE A 63 -12.39 -6.63 -9.29
N ARG A 64 -11.51 -7.32 -10.02
CA ARG A 64 -11.88 -8.24 -11.10
C ARG A 64 -12.03 -9.69 -10.66
N SER A 65 -11.53 -10.05 -9.48
CA SER A 65 -11.65 -11.37 -8.84
C SER A 65 -12.97 -11.54 -8.07
#